data_AF-A0AAN6VP48-F1
#
_entry.id   AF-A0AAN6VP48-F1
#
_cell.length_a   1.000
_cell.length_b   1.000
_cell.length_c   1.000
_cell.angle_alpha   90.00
_cell.angle_beta   90.00
_cell.angle_gamma   90.00
#
_symmetry.space_group_name_H-M   'P 1'
#
loop_
_entity.id
_entity.type
_entity.pdbx_description
1 polymer ?
#
loop_
_entity_poly.entity_id
_entity_poly.type
_entity_poly.pdbx_seq_one_letter_code
_entity_poly.pdbx_strand_id
1 'polypeptide(L)'
;MKVAAFLGTALVASAVHAGVVPRDTTDEGLTELPALADLIEKANTRVIDEVTENGRKLRKRGETPHCTVGKLVFRREYGSLSEEDRLAYVKAVKCLQSKPARTPATVAPGAKSRFDDFVVTHIQQTLAIHYSGIFQPWHRWFVYQYELALRDECGYKGYQPYWDWPRYAKAPQDSPIFNGDPYSLGGNGEYIPHDGPVIVPPPGVGGDNISLPAGVGGGFVKTGPFADMTVNLGPVGGLADTAPGWLGGLGYNPRGLKRDLGGAMNMRYANYTTVLRLLTQPDVDAFRIVSEGVPYTPEIGPHGGIHYTMGGDPGGDLFTSPGDPAFWVHHSQMDRMWAVWQALGSGSGATTDKQQRYTDLGAGSYAHQTWGNQPPSPLASLGDAIDMGYAAPSTTIGNVMSTTEGGLCYFYL
;
A
#
# COMPACT_ATOMS: atom_id res chain seq x y z
N MET A 1 -7.33 -63.98 35.58
CA MET A 1 -8.12 -62.73 35.64
C MET A 1 -7.84 -61.92 34.39
N LYS A 2 -8.91 -61.56 33.67
CA LYS A 2 -8.90 -60.78 32.43
C LYS A 2 -8.39 -59.35 32.70
N VAL A 3 -7.57 -58.79 31.81
CA VAL A 3 -7.64 -57.36 31.45
C VAL A 3 -7.32 -57.21 29.96
N ALA A 4 -8.20 -56.51 29.27
CA ALA A 4 -8.29 -56.36 27.82
C ALA A 4 -7.30 -55.32 27.27
N ALA A 5 -6.92 -55.52 26.01
CA ALA A 5 -6.26 -54.54 25.18
C ALA A 5 -7.26 -53.45 24.75
N PHE A 6 -6.92 -52.18 24.99
CA PHE A 6 -7.54 -51.04 24.33
C PHE A 6 -6.54 -50.45 23.34
N LEU A 7 -6.83 -50.63 22.05
CA LEU A 7 -6.23 -49.85 20.97
C LEU A 7 -6.85 -48.44 20.99
N GLY A 8 -6.06 -47.45 21.37
CA GLY A 8 -6.36 -46.04 21.16
C GLY A 8 -5.58 -45.53 19.96
N THR A 9 -6.28 -45.21 18.87
CA THR A 9 -5.78 -44.50 17.70
C THR A 9 -5.23 -43.13 18.08
N ALA A 10 -3.92 -42.95 17.97
CA ALA A 10 -3.30 -41.63 18.00
C ALA A 10 -3.47 -40.97 16.62
N LEU A 11 -4.33 -39.95 16.56
CA LEU A 11 -4.39 -39.02 15.45
C LEU A 11 -3.05 -38.29 15.34
N VAL A 12 -2.39 -38.45 14.19
CA VAL A 12 -1.20 -37.71 13.80
C VAL A 12 -1.63 -36.27 13.49
N ALA A 13 -1.39 -35.35 14.42
CA ALA A 13 -1.36 -33.93 14.13
C ALA A 13 0.04 -33.60 13.58
N SER A 14 0.21 -33.69 12.26
CA SER A 14 1.39 -33.20 11.56
C SER A 14 1.33 -31.67 11.53
N ALA A 15 2.05 -31.05 12.46
CA ALA A 15 2.34 -29.62 12.43
C ALA A 15 3.16 -29.30 11.17
N VAL A 16 2.60 -28.47 10.29
CA VAL A 16 3.35 -27.84 9.20
C VAL A 16 4.23 -26.75 9.82
N HIS A 17 5.43 -27.12 10.27
CA HIS A 17 6.51 -26.16 10.48
C HIS A 17 7.08 -25.83 9.09
N ALA A 18 6.52 -24.82 8.44
CA ALA A 18 7.19 -24.18 7.31
C ALA A 18 8.45 -23.49 7.86
N GLY A 19 9.61 -24.08 7.58
CA GLY A 19 10.90 -23.55 8.00
C GLY A 19 11.11 -22.13 7.46
N VAL A 20 11.34 -21.20 8.37
CA VAL A 20 11.84 -19.85 8.08
C VAL A 20 13.28 -20.02 7.61
N VAL A 21 13.53 -19.83 6.31
CA VAL A 21 14.89 -19.73 5.77
C VAL A 21 15.37 -18.29 5.96
N PRO A 22 16.49 -18.03 6.66
CA PRO A 22 17.07 -16.70 6.76
C PRO A 22 17.42 -16.19 5.35
N ARG A 23 16.94 -14.98 5.00
CA ARG A 23 17.27 -14.35 3.71
C ARG A 23 18.69 -13.82 3.74
N ASP A 24 19.45 -14.18 2.70
CA ASP A 24 20.81 -13.70 2.47
C ASP A 24 20.82 -12.19 2.20
N THR A 25 21.70 -11.47 2.88
CA THR A 25 21.77 -9.99 2.88
C THR A 25 22.83 -9.44 1.92
N THR A 26 23.51 -10.29 1.16
CA THR A 26 24.54 -9.87 0.20
C THR A 26 23.94 -9.69 -1.19
N ASP A 27 23.30 -8.55 -1.43
CA ASP A 27 22.75 -8.19 -2.74
C ASP A 27 23.78 -7.35 -3.52
N GLU A 28 24.85 -8.00 -3.99
CA GLU A 28 25.73 -7.42 -5.01
C GLU A 28 25.10 -7.61 -6.39
N GLY A 29 24.44 -6.57 -6.88
CA GLY A 29 24.25 -6.38 -8.33
C GLY A 29 23.12 -7.17 -8.99
N LEU A 30 21.95 -7.29 -8.38
CA LEU A 30 20.73 -7.63 -9.12
C LEU A 30 20.27 -6.43 -9.98
N THR A 31 20.94 -6.25 -11.12
CA THR A 31 20.31 -5.69 -12.32
C THR A 31 18.99 -6.43 -12.54
N GLU A 32 17.90 -5.70 -12.82
CA GLU A 32 16.54 -6.20 -13.11
C GLU A 32 16.52 -7.71 -13.43
N LEU A 33 15.98 -8.53 -12.51
CA LEU A 33 15.84 -9.96 -12.75
C LEU A 33 15.07 -10.14 -14.07
N PRO A 34 15.63 -10.77 -15.13
CA PRO A 34 14.94 -10.91 -16.41
C PRO A 34 13.55 -11.55 -16.26
N ALA A 35 13.43 -12.49 -15.32
CA ALA A 35 12.17 -13.11 -14.94
C ALA A 35 11.09 -12.11 -14.46
N LEU A 36 11.47 -11.01 -13.81
CA LEU A 36 10.53 -9.98 -13.40
C LEU A 36 10.04 -9.17 -14.61
N ALA A 37 10.94 -8.75 -15.50
CA ALA A 37 10.56 -8.04 -16.72
C ALA A 37 9.59 -8.88 -17.57
N ASP A 38 9.88 -10.17 -17.76
CA ASP A 38 9.02 -11.11 -18.47
C ASP A 38 7.61 -11.22 -17.85
N LEU A 39 7.52 -11.24 -16.52
CA LEU A 39 6.24 -11.28 -15.81
C LEU A 39 5.43 -9.99 -16.01
N ILE A 40 6.08 -8.82 -15.95
CA ILE A 40 5.42 -7.54 -16.20
C ILE A 40 4.93 -7.44 -17.65
N GLU A 41 5.76 -7.79 -18.62
CA GLU A 41 5.38 -7.78 -20.05
C GLU A 41 4.21 -8.74 -20.33
N LYS A 42 4.26 -9.94 -19.74
CA LYS A 42 3.17 -10.92 -19.82
C LYS A 42 1.88 -10.38 -19.22
N ALA A 43 1.95 -9.70 -18.07
CA ALA A 43 0.78 -9.08 -17.45
C ALA A 43 0.20 -7.97 -18.35
N ASN A 44 1.05 -7.09 -18.90
CA ASN A 44 0.64 -6.02 -19.81
C ASN A 44 -0.09 -6.55 -21.04
N THR A 45 0.48 -7.56 -21.69
CA THR A 45 -0.14 -8.21 -22.87
C THR A 45 -1.52 -8.75 -22.53
N ARG A 46 -1.65 -9.44 -21.39
CA ARG A 46 -2.92 -10.03 -20.96
C ARG A 46 -4.00 -9.02 -20.62
N VAL A 47 -3.64 -7.87 -20.06
CA VAL A 47 -4.60 -6.80 -19.78
C VAL A 47 -5.08 -6.14 -21.07
N ILE A 48 -4.19 -5.93 -22.03
CA ILE A 48 -4.58 -5.40 -23.35
C ILE A 48 -5.56 -6.36 -24.06
N ASP A 49 -5.27 -7.66 -24.04
CA ASP A 49 -6.15 -8.68 -24.60
C ASP A 49 -7.52 -8.72 -23.92
N GLU A 50 -7.55 -8.61 -22.59
CA GLU A 50 -8.78 -8.56 -21.80
C GLU A 50 -9.63 -7.34 -22.11
N VAL A 51 -9.04 -6.15 -22.13
CA VAL A 51 -9.76 -4.92 -22.47
C VAL A 51 -10.32 -5.01 -23.89
N THR A 52 -9.57 -5.60 -24.81
CA THR A 52 -10.02 -5.83 -26.20
C THR A 52 -11.22 -6.77 -26.23
N GLU A 53 -11.14 -7.92 -25.56
CA GLU A 53 -12.20 -8.93 -25.58
C GLU A 53 -13.45 -8.49 -24.82
N ASN A 54 -13.29 -7.87 -23.64
CA ASN A 54 -14.40 -7.27 -22.89
C ASN A 54 -15.08 -6.17 -23.70
N GLY A 55 -14.31 -5.33 -24.40
CA GLY A 55 -14.83 -4.35 -25.33
C GLY A 55 -15.68 -4.97 -26.45
N ARG A 56 -15.25 -6.10 -27.02
CA ARG A 56 -16.03 -6.85 -28.03
C ARG A 56 -17.31 -7.42 -27.44
N LYS A 57 -17.26 -8.04 -26.26
CA LYS A 57 -18.41 -8.63 -25.56
C LYS A 57 -19.47 -7.59 -25.20
N LEU A 58 -19.06 -6.42 -24.71
CA LEU A 58 -19.97 -5.31 -24.40
C LEU A 58 -20.65 -4.78 -25.66
N ARG A 59 -19.90 -4.54 -26.74
CA ARG A 59 -20.47 -4.08 -28.01
C ARG A 59 -21.47 -5.06 -28.62
N LYS A 60 -21.23 -6.38 -28.51
CA LYS A 60 -22.18 -7.42 -28.94
C LYS A 60 -23.52 -7.37 -28.17
N ARG A 61 -23.51 -6.86 -26.93
CA ARG A 61 -24.70 -6.65 -26.09
C ARG A 61 -25.36 -5.28 -26.30
N GLY A 62 -24.84 -4.45 -27.21
CA GLY A 62 -25.30 -3.07 -27.39
C GLY A 62 -24.81 -2.10 -26.33
N GLU A 63 -23.84 -2.49 -25.50
CA GLU A 63 -23.26 -1.66 -24.44
C GLU A 63 -22.00 -0.94 -24.91
N THR A 64 -21.78 0.28 -24.44
CA THR A 64 -20.55 1.03 -24.73
C THR A 64 -19.49 0.70 -23.67
N PRO A 65 -18.33 0.13 -24.05
CA PRO A 65 -17.29 -0.16 -23.08
C PRO A 65 -16.69 1.12 -22.50
N HIS A 66 -16.67 1.20 -21.17
CA HIS A 66 -16.03 2.29 -20.44
C HIS A 66 -14.53 2.29 -20.73
N CYS A 67 -13.87 1.16 -20.46
CA CYS A 67 -12.45 0.97 -20.74
C CYS A 67 -12.23 0.34 -22.12
N THR A 68 -11.31 0.92 -22.88
CA THR A 68 -10.88 0.44 -24.21
C THR A 68 -9.37 0.60 -24.32
N VAL A 69 -8.72 -0.10 -25.25
CA VAL A 69 -7.25 0.02 -25.44
C VAL A 69 -6.82 1.47 -25.67
N GLY A 70 -7.62 2.26 -26.41
CA GLY A 70 -7.33 3.68 -26.64
C GLY A 70 -7.60 4.61 -25.44
N LYS A 71 -8.28 4.13 -24.39
CA LYS A 71 -8.51 4.84 -23.14
C LYS A 71 -7.68 4.30 -21.97
N LEU A 72 -7.07 3.13 -22.13
CA LEU A 72 -6.28 2.48 -21.10
C LEU A 72 -5.04 3.31 -20.82
N VAL A 73 -4.94 3.77 -19.58
CA VAL A 73 -3.81 4.56 -19.10
C VAL A 73 -2.78 3.65 -18.46
N PHE A 74 -1.50 3.93 -18.65
CA PHE A 74 -0.44 3.26 -17.92
C PHE A 74 0.22 4.21 -16.91
N ARG A 75 0.07 3.91 -15.63
CA ARG A 75 0.79 4.54 -14.52
C ARG A 75 2.26 4.15 -14.59
N ARG A 76 3.15 5.09 -14.22
CA ARG A 76 4.60 4.98 -14.44
C ARG A 76 5.38 5.18 -13.15
N GLU A 77 6.59 4.62 -13.13
CA GLU A 77 7.55 4.81 -12.05
C GLU A 77 7.93 6.30 -11.95
N TYR A 78 7.96 6.83 -10.71
CA TYR A 78 8.19 8.26 -10.44
C TYR A 78 9.49 8.78 -11.03
N GLY A 79 10.60 8.06 -10.86
CA GLY A 79 11.92 8.40 -11.40
C GLY A 79 12.02 8.31 -12.92
N SER A 80 11.11 7.59 -13.57
CA SER A 80 10.98 7.52 -15.04
C SER A 80 10.10 8.62 -15.64
N LEU A 81 9.46 9.45 -14.82
CA LEU A 81 8.76 10.65 -15.29
C LEU A 81 9.75 11.77 -15.65
N SER A 82 9.36 12.62 -16.60
CA SER A 82 10.10 13.85 -16.88
C SER A 82 10.11 14.79 -15.66
N GLU A 83 11.08 15.70 -15.59
CA GLU A 83 11.09 16.73 -14.54
C GLU A 83 9.82 17.59 -14.58
N GLU A 84 9.29 17.87 -15.77
CA GLU A 84 8.03 18.59 -15.95
C GLU A 84 6.84 17.83 -15.34
N ASP A 85 6.74 16.53 -15.61
CA ASP A 85 5.67 15.68 -15.09
C ASP A 85 5.76 15.52 -13.56
N ARG A 86 6.98 15.35 -13.03
CA ARG A 86 7.22 15.31 -11.58
C ARG A 86 6.85 16.64 -10.92
N LEU A 87 7.26 17.77 -11.51
CA LEU A 87 6.88 19.10 -11.04
C LEU A 87 5.36 19.29 -11.05
N ALA A 88 4.68 18.83 -12.11
CA ALA A 88 3.23 18.91 -12.22
C ALA A 88 2.52 18.09 -11.12
N TYR A 89 3.03 16.90 -10.80
CA TYR A 89 2.52 16.10 -9.69
C TYR A 89 2.71 16.82 -8.34
N VAL A 90 3.93 17.29 -8.05
CA VAL A 90 4.25 18.06 -6.82
C VAL A 90 3.30 19.26 -6.67
N LYS A 91 3.11 20.05 -7.73
CA LYS A 91 2.20 21.21 -7.73
C LYS A 91 0.77 20.81 -7.41
N ALA A 92 0.30 19.68 -7.94
CA ALA A 92 -1.05 19.18 -7.67
C ALA A 92 -1.20 18.77 -6.19
N VAL A 93 -0.23 18.08 -5.60
CA VAL A 93 -0.25 17.72 -4.17
C VAL A 93 -0.29 18.98 -3.29
N LYS A 94 0.58 19.97 -3.56
CA LYS A 94 0.58 21.25 -2.82
C LYS A 94 -0.73 22.02 -2.99
N CYS A 95 -1.36 21.93 -4.16
CA CYS A 95 -2.70 22.48 -4.37
C CYS A 95 -3.76 21.77 -3.51
N LEU A 96 -3.70 20.45 -3.38
CA LEU A 96 -4.65 19.72 -2.54
C LEU A 96 -4.47 20.06 -1.04
N GLN A 97 -3.22 20.30 -0.63
CA GLN A 97 -2.88 20.80 0.72
C GLN A 97 -3.35 22.23 0.99
N SER A 98 -3.58 23.06 -0.04
CA SER A 98 -4.04 24.44 0.13
C SER A 98 -5.56 24.61 0.07
N LYS A 99 -6.28 23.62 -0.49
CA LYS A 99 -7.76 23.65 -0.53
C LYS A 99 -8.35 23.34 0.84
N PRO A 100 -9.48 23.97 1.22
CA PRO A 100 -10.11 23.74 2.53
C PRO A 100 -10.62 22.30 2.67
N ALA A 101 -10.49 21.75 3.88
CA ALA A 101 -11.07 20.45 4.23
C ALA A 101 -12.60 20.40 4.03
N ARG A 102 -13.10 19.23 3.64
CA ARG A 102 -14.53 18.89 3.54
C ARG A 102 -15.05 18.24 4.82
N THR A 103 -14.18 17.56 5.57
CA THR A 103 -14.54 16.91 6.83
C THR A 103 -15.04 17.97 7.81
N PRO A 104 -16.25 17.82 8.39
CA PRO A 104 -16.74 18.77 9.39
C PRO A 104 -15.80 18.86 10.59
N ALA A 105 -15.60 20.06 11.13
CA ALA A 105 -14.75 20.28 12.31
C ALA A 105 -15.24 19.53 13.56
N THR A 106 -16.51 19.14 13.60
CA THR A 106 -17.08 18.28 14.66
C THR A 106 -16.63 16.82 14.55
N VAL A 107 -16.17 16.39 13.37
CA VAL A 107 -15.65 15.03 13.11
C VAL A 107 -14.14 15.01 13.32
N ALA A 108 -13.41 15.95 12.72
CA ALA A 108 -11.96 16.06 12.84
C ALA A 108 -11.53 17.53 12.83
N PRO A 109 -11.45 18.21 14.00
CA PRO A 109 -11.07 19.61 14.05
C PRO A 109 -9.62 19.86 13.57
N GLY A 110 -8.79 18.82 13.50
CA GLY A 110 -7.44 18.87 12.95
C GLY A 110 -7.37 18.92 11.43
N ALA A 111 -8.42 18.52 10.70
CA ALA A 111 -8.41 18.62 9.25
C ALA A 111 -8.46 20.09 8.81
N LYS A 112 -7.44 20.55 8.08
CA LYS A 112 -7.35 21.92 7.54
C LYS A 112 -7.38 21.96 6.03
N SER A 113 -7.02 20.86 5.37
CA SER A 113 -6.93 20.77 3.92
C SER A 113 -7.71 19.61 3.31
N ARG A 114 -7.94 19.67 2.00
CA ARG A 114 -8.44 18.51 1.23
C ARG A 114 -7.55 17.30 1.34
N PHE A 115 -6.23 17.51 1.44
CA PHE A 115 -5.27 16.44 1.70
C PHE A 115 -5.51 15.79 3.06
N ASP A 116 -5.81 16.58 4.10
CA ASP A 116 -6.13 16.07 5.44
C ASP A 116 -7.41 15.22 5.47
N ASP A 117 -8.38 15.46 4.59
CA ASP A 117 -9.60 14.61 4.53
C ASP A 117 -9.27 13.15 4.21
N PHE A 118 -8.27 12.92 3.35
CA PHE A 118 -7.77 11.57 3.08
C PHE A 118 -7.04 10.98 4.29
N VAL A 119 -6.28 11.79 5.04
CA VAL A 119 -5.63 11.35 6.27
C VAL A 119 -6.68 10.97 7.34
N VAL A 120 -7.76 11.76 7.48
CA VAL A 120 -8.86 11.46 8.42
C VAL A 120 -9.51 10.12 8.10
N THR A 121 -9.87 9.86 6.84
CA THR A 121 -10.57 8.61 6.49
C THR A 121 -9.70 7.39 6.77
N HIS A 122 -8.37 7.51 6.60
CA HIS A 122 -7.44 6.45 6.93
C HIS A 122 -7.34 6.23 8.44
N ILE A 123 -7.13 7.30 9.23
CA ILE A 123 -7.09 7.23 10.72
C ILE A 123 -8.32 6.51 11.27
N GLN A 124 -9.51 6.87 10.79
CA GLN A 124 -10.77 6.33 11.30
C GLN A 124 -10.98 4.85 10.98
N GLN A 125 -10.35 4.35 9.92
CA GLN A 125 -10.63 3.01 9.39
C GLN A 125 -9.45 2.04 9.52
N THR A 126 -8.27 2.49 9.98
CA THR A 126 -7.02 1.71 10.02
C THR A 126 -7.18 0.26 10.48
N LEU A 127 -7.94 0.00 11.56
CA LEU A 127 -8.10 -1.35 12.11
C LEU A 127 -9.06 -2.27 11.32
N ALA A 128 -9.82 -1.72 10.37
CA ALA A 128 -10.70 -2.47 9.47
C ALA A 128 -10.09 -2.64 8.07
N ILE A 129 -9.13 -1.79 7.68
CA ILE A 129 -8.58 -1.74 6.33
C ILE A 129 -7.18 -2.37 6.19
N HIS A 130 -6.58 -2.84 7.29
CA HIS A 130 -5.30 -3.54 7.31
C HIS A 130 -5.45 -4.92 7.91
N TYR A 131 -4.65 -5.87 7.40
CA TYR A 131 -4.71 -7.29 7.74
C TYR A 131 -6.13 -7.84 7.60
N SER A 132 -6.85 -7.38 6.57
CA SER A 132 -8.27 -7.64 6.35
C SER A 132 -8.58 -7.84 4.86
N GLY A 133 -9.75 -8.42 4.58
CA GLY A 133 -10.12 -8.84 3.22
C GLY A 133 -10.30 -7.66 2.27
N ILE A 134 -10.46 -6.47 2.85
CA ILE A 134 -10.64 -5.21 2.13
C ILE A 134 -9.33 -4.48 1.85
N PHE A 135 -8.18 -4.90 2.40
CA PHE A 135 -6.93 -4.12 2.33
C PHE A 135 -6.54 -3.69 0.91
N GLN A 136 -6.35 -4.63 -0.02
CA GLN A 136 -6.00 -4.30 -1.40
C GLN A 136 -7.08 -3.46 -2.11
N PRO A 137 -8.37 -3.86 -2.13
CA PRO A 137 -9.39 -3.08 -2.84
C PRO A 137 -9.64 -1.69 -2.23
N TRP A 138 -9.58 -1.55 -0.89
CA TRP A 138 -9.70 -0.25 -0.22
C TRP A 138 -8.58 0.69 -0.65
N HIS A 139 -7.32 0.24 -0.58
CA HIS A 139 -6.17 1.06 -0.94
C HIS A 139 -6.10 1.39 -2.43
N ARG A 140 -6.52 0.47 -3.31
CA ARG A 140 -6.71 0.75 -4.73
C ARG A 140 -7.68 1.92 -4.95
N TRP A 141 -8.86 1.86 -4.32
CA TRP A 141 -9.86 2.91 -4.43
C TRP A 141 -9.37 4.23 -3.82
N PHE A 142 -8.71 4.16 -2.67
CA PHE A 142 -8.15 5.32 -1.98
C PHE A 142 -7.14 6.08 -2.84
N VAL A 143 -6.20 5.36 -3.46
CA VAL A 143 -5.20 5.93 -4.38
C VAL A 143 -5.87 6.47 -5.66
N TYR A 144 -6.86 5.76 -6.20
CA TYR A 144 -7.59 6.22 -7.38
C TYR A 144 -8.40 7.51 -7.09
N GLN A 145 -9.06 7.60 -5.94
CA GLN A 145 -9.79 8.81 -5.54
C GLN A 145 -8.86 9.98 -5.23
N TYR A 146 -7.68 9.72 -4.67
CA TYR A 146 -6.64 10.73 -4.53
C TYR A 146 -6.19 11.26 -5.89
N GLU A 147 -5.94 10.37 -6.87
CA GLU A 147 -5.61 10.75 -8.23
C GLU A 147 -6.70 11.64 -8.86
N LEU A 148 -7.97 11.26 -8.72
CA LEU A 148 -9.09 12.07 -9.21
C LEU A 148 -9.14 13.45 -8.53
N ALA A 149 -8.92 13.52 -7.20
CA ALA A 149 -8.85 14.80 -6.50
C ALA A 149 -7.73 15.71 -7.04
N LEU A 150 -6.55 15.16 -7.34
CA LEU A 150 -5.46 15.91 -7.98
C LEU A 150 -5.86 16.40 -9.38
N ARG A 151 -6.52 15.56 -10.18
CA ARG A 151 -6.88 15.88 -11.57
C ARG A 151 -8.03 16.86 -11.66
N ASP A 152 -9.11 16.62 -10.93
CA ASP A 152 -10.38 17.33 -11.05
C ASP A 152 -10.38 18.61 -10.22
N GLU A 153 -9.74 18.62 -9.04
CA GLU A 153 -9.73 19.79 -8.15
C GLU A 153 -8.48 20.66 -8.38
N CYS A 154 -7.36 20.05 -8.76
CA CYS A 154 -6.05 20.72 -8.90
C CYS A 154 -5.50 20.76 -10.33
N GLY A 155 -6.27 20.29 -11.32
CA GLY A 155 -5.94 20.42 -12.73
C GLY A 155 -4.78 19.54 -13.20
N TYR A 156 -4.34 18.56 -12.39
CA TYR A 156 -3.29 17.63 -12.78
C TYR A 156 -3.68 16.86 -14.05
N LYS A 157 -2.75 16.77 -15.01
CA LYS A 157 -2.99 16.08 -16.30
C LYS A 157 -2.34 14.70 -16.37
N GLY A 158 -1.34 14.44 -15.53
CA GLY A 158 -0.74 13.13 -15.36
C GLY A 158 -1.58 12.20 -14.48
N TYR A 159 -1.07 10.99 -14.26
CA TYR A 159 -1.73 9.94 -13.48
C TYR A 159 -0.84 9.55 -12.31
N GLN A 160 -1.39 8.86 -11.32
CA GLN A 160 -0.67 8.54 -10.09
C GLN A 160 0.63 7.77 -10.39
N PRO A 161 1.82 8.32 -10.09
CA PRO A 161 3.06 7.59 -10.22
C PRO A 161 3.22 6.56 -9.11
N TYR A 162 4.14 5.62 -9.30
CA TYR A 162 4.48 4.61 -8.30
C TYR A 162 5.96 4.65 -7.94
N TRP A 163 6.30 4.15 -6.74
CA TRP A 163 7.66 3.97 -6.27
C TRP A 163 8.11 2.53 -6.51
N ASP A 164 9.00 2.29 -7.47
CA ASP A 164 9.60 0.97 -7.64
C ASP A 164 10.63 0.70 -6.54
N TRP A 165 10.19 0.07 -5.45
CA TRP A 165 11.01 -0.10 -4.24
C TRP A 165 12.41 -0.66 -4.49
N PRO A 166 12.59 -1.74 -5.28
CA PRO A 166 13.89 -2.35 -5.52
C PRO A 166 14.89 -1.42 -6.21
N ARG A 167 14.40 -0.52 -7.09
CA ARG A 167 15.25 0.36 -7.91
C ARG A 167 16.16 1.25 -7.07
N TYR A 168 15.71 1.60 -5.87
CA TYR A 168 16.41 2.49 -4.94
C TYR A 168 16.63 1.85 -3.56
N ALA A 169 16.59 0.52 -3.45
CA ALA A 169 16.53 -0.16 -2.16
C ALA A 169 17.71 0.13 -1.23
N LYS A 170 18.92 0.23 -1.78
CA LYS A 170 20.15 0.48 -1.00
C LYS A 170 20.22 1.90 -0.44
N ALA A 171 19.70 2.88 -1.17
CA ALA A 171 19.81 4.30 -0.85
C ALA A 171 18.54 5.05 -1.28
N PRO A 172 17.38 4.80 -0.65
CA PRO A 172 16.12 5.43 -1.03
C PRO A 172 16.18 6.95 -0.92
N GLN A 173 16.99 7.48 0.00
CA GLN A 173 17.22 8.92 0.17
C GLN A 173 17.84 9.60 -1.07
N ASP A 174 18.50 8.85 -1.94
CA ASP A 174 19.11 9.38 -3.17
C ASP A 174 18.18 9.24 -4.38
N SER A 175 16.99 8.65 -4.20
CA SER A 175 16.04 8.45 -5.29
C SER A 175 15.44 9.77 -5.78
N PRO A 176 14.90 9.83 -7.02
CA PRO A 176 14.15 10.98 -7.52
C PRO A 176 12.96 11.39 -6.64
N ILE A 177 12.47 10.50 -5.77
CA ILE A 177 11.38 10.76 -4.82
C ILE A 177 11.90 11.55 -3.61
N PHE A 178 13.14 11.33 -3.18
CA PHE A 178 13.65 11.78 -1.88
C PHE A 178 14.96 12.57 -1.92
N ASN A 179 15.52 12.85 -3.10
CA ASN A 179 16.78 13.57 -3.26
C ASN A 179 16.71 15.07 -2.88
N GLY A 180 15.52 15.60 -2.54
CA GLY A 180 15.33 16.98 -2.14
C GLY A 180 15.40 18.01 -3.27
N ASP A 181 15.42 17.58 -4.53
CA ASP A 181 15.35 18.47 -5.69
C ASP A 181 13.94 19.11 -5.81
N PRO A 182 13.74 20.15 -6.67
CA PRO A 182 12.43 20.81 -6.85
C PRO A 182 11.31 19.91 -7.40
N TYR A 183 11.64 18.70 -7.84
CA TYR A 183 10.75 17.73 -8.46
C TYR A 183 10.53 16.50 -7.58
N SER A 184 11.08 16.48 -6.37
CA SER A 184 10.98 15.40 -5.39
C SER A 184 9.75 15.55 -4.50
N LEU A 185 9.49 14.54 -3.69
CA LEU A 185 8.52 14.59 -2.58
C LEU A 185 9.17 15.05 -1.27
N GLY A 186 10.20 15.90 -1.36
CA GLY A 186 11.00 16.38 -0.24
C GLY A 186 12.30 15.58 -0.09
N GLY A 187 13.12 15.99 0.88
CA GLY A 187 14.35 15.29 1.23
C GLY A 187 14.18 14.20 2.30
N ASN A 188 15.32 13.75 2.82
CA ASN A 188 15.39 13.11 4.13
C ASN A 188 15.23 14.13 5.26
N GLY A 189 14.97 13.64 6.47
CA GLY A 189 15.08 14.43 7.69
C GLY A 189 16.54 14.74 8.03
N GLU A 190 16.75 15.81 8.81
CA GLU A 190 18.04 16.06 9.45
C GLU A 190 18.50 14.81 10.22
N TYR A 191 19.79 14.49 10.12
CA TYR A 191 20.31 13.31 10.81
C TYR A 191 20.26 13.48 12.34
N ILE A 192 19.67 12.50 13.02
CA ILE A 192 19.64 12.39 14.47
C ILE A 192 20.14 10.99 14.83
N PRO A 193 21.21 10.84 15.63
CA PRO A 193 21.62 9.52 16.11
C PRO A 193 20.53 8.88 16.98
N HIS A 194 20.11 7.67 16.61
CA HIS A 194 19.15 6.87 17.38
C HIS A 194 19.25 5.38 17.00
N ASP A 195 18.62 4.50 17.78
CA ASP A 195 18.66 3.05 17.56
C ASP A 195 17.64 2.57 16.50
N GLY A 196 16.65 3.41 16.18
CA GLY A 196 15.60 3.14 15.19
C GLY A 196 14.22 3.06 15.84
N PRO A 197 13.14 2.93 15.04
CA PRO A 197 11.80 2.89 15.59
C PRO A 197 11.49 1.54 16.24
N VAL A 198 10.70 1.59 17.32
CA VAL A 198 10.13 0.40 17.96
C VAL A 198 8.63 0.39 17.69
N ILE A 199 8.20 -0.57 16.86
CA ILE A 199 6.78 -0.77 16.57
C ILE A 199 6.12 -1.37 17.80
N VAL A 200 4.97 -0.81 18.18
CA VAL A 200 4.10 -1.35 19.23
C VAL A 200 2.77 -1.82 18.63
N PRO A 201 2.22 -2.97 19.05
CA PRO A 201 0.89 -3.39 18.62
C PRO A 201 -0.18 -2.33 18.95
N PRO A 202 -1.21 -2.16 18.10
CA PRO A 202 -2.34 -1.29 18.41
C PRO A 202 -3.07 -1.72 19.69
N PRO A 203 -3.73 -0.79 20.41
CA PRO A 203 -4.54 -1.14 21.57
C PRO A 203 -5.59 -2.21 21.25
N GLY A 204 -5.65 -3.26 22.08
CA GLY A 204 -6.59 -4.38 21.90
C GLY A 204 -6.11 -5.45 20.92
N VAL A 205 -4.93 -5.28 20.33
CA VAL A 205 -4.28 -6.22 19.43
C VAL A 205 -3.07 -6.84 20.15
N GLY A 206 -2.99 -8.16 20.26
CA GLY A 206 -1.88 -8.84 20.96
C GLY A 206 -0.59 -8.85 20.13
N GLY A 207 0.60 -8.93 20.75
CA GLY A 207 1.88 -9.06 20.03
C GLY A 207 3.08 -8.49 20.81
N ASP A 208 4.29 -8.80 20.36
CA ASP A 208 5.52 -8.22 20.91
C ASP A 208 5.95 -6.97 20.13
N ASN A 209 6.77 -6.13 20.77
CA ASN A 209 7.37 -4.97 20.12
C ASN A 209 8.41 -5.40 19.08
N ILE A 210 8.50 -4.67 17.97
CA ILE A 210 9.46 -4.95 16.89
C ILE A 210 10.42 -3.76 16.79
N SER A 211 11.69 -4.00 17.16
CA SER A 211 12.76 -3.03 16.94
C SER A 211 13.24 -3.09 15.50
N LEU A 212 13.27 -1.94 14.84
CA LEU A 212 13.80 -1.78 13.49
C LEU A 212 15.08 -0.95 13.53
N PRO A 213 16.05 -1.20 12.64
CA PRO A 213 17.24 -0.38 12.51
C PRO A 213 16.89 1.04 12.09
N ALA A 214 17.68 2.00 12.57
CA ALA A 214 17.64 3.39 12.15
C ALA A 214 17.94 3.57 10.66
N GLY A 215 17.33 4.60 10.07
CA GLY A 215 17.75 5.17 8.81
C GLY A 215 18.95 6.10 8.98
N VAL A 216 19.12 6.99 8.00
CA VAL A 216 20.16 8.03 7.96
C VAL A 216 19.57 9.44 8.10
N GLY A 217 18.37 9.55 8.70
CA GLY A 217 17.67 10.80 8.98
C GLY A 217 17.26 10.90 10.46
N GLY A 218 15.97 11.14 10.70
CA GLY A 218 15.34 11.18 12.03
C GLY A 218 14.65 12.51 12.35
N GLY A 219 15.16 13.60 11.80
CA GLY A 219 14.69 14.97 12.04
C GLY A 219 13.68 15.48 11.01
N PHE A 220 13.52 16.80 10.98
CA PHE A 220 12.62 17.47 10.04
C PHE A 220 13.19 17.46 8.62
N VAL A 221 12.33 17.31 7.63
CA VAL A 221 12.70 17.47 6.21
C VAL A 221 13.03 18.94 5.95
N LYS A 222 14.19 19.23 5.35
CA LYS A 222 14.67 20.60 5.10
C LYS A 222 14.84 20.97 3.63
N THR A 223 14.72 20.00 2.73
CA THR A 223 14.93 20.19 1.28
C THR A 223 13.72 19.71 0.48
N GLY A 224 13.65 20.18 -0.76
CA GLY A 224 12.56 19.89 -1.68
C GLY A 224 11.25 20.62 -1.38
N PRO A 225 10.20 20.37 -2.17
CA PRO A 225 8.97 21.15 -2.18
C PRO A 225 8.10 21.03 -0.91
N PHE A 226 8.41 20.09 -0.03
CA PHE A 226 7.65 19.77 1.19
C PHE A 226 8.44 20.05 2.47
N ALA A 227 9.57 20.76 2.40
CA ALA A 227 10.37 21.14 3.58
C ALA A 227 9.61 22.04 4.58
N ASP A 228 8.64 22.83 4.10
CA ASP A 228 7.76 23.70 4.88
C ASP A 228 6.37 23.09 5.12
N MET A 229 6.18 21.81 4.77
CA MET A 229 4.89 21.13 4.93
C MET A 229 4.50 21.05 6.41
N THR A 230 3.24 21.41 6.69
CA THR A 230 2.63 21.22 8.00
C THR A 230 1.80 19.93 8.00
N VAL A 231 2.13 19.02 8.92
CA VAL A 231 1.34 17.84 9.27
C VAL A 231 0.35 18.26 10.36
N ASN A 232 -0.94 18.23 10.06
CA ASN A 232 -1.98 18.78 10.95
C ASN A 232 -2.61 17.75 11.90
N LEU A 233 -2.61 16.48 11.50
CA LEU A 233 -3.27 15.36 12.18
C LEU A 233 -2.23 14.43 12.80
N GLY A 234 -2.69 13.54 13.67
CA GLY A 234 -1.83 12.61 14.39
C GLY A 234 -0.97 13.28 15.47
N PRO A 235 0.01 12.56 16.02
CA PRO A 235 0.20 11.12 15.85
C PRO A 235 -1.00 10.33 16.40
N VAL A 236 -1.13 9.06 16.09
CA VAL A 236 -2.12 8.17 16.73
C VAL A 236 -1.43 7.10 17.54
N GLY A 237 -0.42 6.45 16.99
CA GLY A 237 0.30 5.38 17.67
C GLY A 237 0.87 4.35 16.72
N GLY A 238 1.37 3.26 17.29
CA GLY A 238 2.12 2.22 16.58
C GLY A 238 3.63 2.33 16.74
N LEU A 239 4.12 3.37 17.41
CA LEU A 239 5.53 3.56 17.78
C LEU A 239 5.68 3.85 19.28
N ALA A 240 6.65 3.20 19.94
CA ALA A 240 6.83 3.24 21.40
C ALA A 240 7.00 4.66 21.96
N ASP A 241 7.70 5.54 21.23
CA ASP A 241 8.04 6.89 21.68
C ASP A 241 7.10 7.97 21.12
N THR A 242 5.95 7.57 20.57
CA THR A 242 5.01 8.47 19.91
C THR A 242 3.70 8.56 20.69
N ALA A 243 3.54 9.64 21.45
CA ALA A 243 2.29 9.89 22.18
C ALA A 243 1.15 10.24 21.20
N PRO A 244 -0.07 9.70 21.40
CA PRO A 244 -1.23 10.06 20.59
C PRO A 244 -1.54 11.55 20.72
N GLY A 245 -1.82 12.18 19.58
CA GLY A 245 -2.37 13.52 19.51
C GLY A 245 -3.79 13.60 20.08
N TRP A 246 -4.26 14.82 20.32
CA TRP A 246 -5.60 15.09 20.82
C TRP A 246 -6.69 14.40 19.97
N LEU A 247 -7.73 13.88 20.63
CA LEU A 247 -8.82 13.10 20.00
C LEU A 247 -8.33 11.90 19.17
N GLY A 248 -7.33 11.18 19.67
CA GLY A 248 -6.78 10.02 18.96
C GLY A 248 -6.20 10.39 17.60
N GLY A 249 -5.52 11.55 17.52
CA GLY A 249 -4.92 12.10 16.30
C GLY A 249 -5.88 12.84 15.35
N LEU A 250 -7.17 12.96 15.66
CA LEU A 250 -8.11 13.77 14.86
C LEU A 250 -8.14 15.25 15.26
N GLY A 251 -7.53 15.60 16.39
CA GLY A 251 -7.35 16.96 16.87
C GLY A 251 -6.30 17.75 16.08
N TYR A 252 -6.36 19.08 16.14
CA TYR A 252 -5.38 19.93 15.47
C TYR A 252 -4.03 19.90 16.20
N ASN A 253 -3.00 19.38 15.53
CA ASN A 253 -1.66 19.22 16.07
C ASN A 253 -0.59 19.55 15.00
N PRO A 254 -0.46 20.83 14.60
CA PRO A 254 0.42 21.23 13.51
C PRO A 254 1.90 21.06 13.85
N ARG A 255 2.64 20.37 12.99
CA ARG A 255 4.10 20.15 13.12
C ARG A 255 4.74 19.93 11.74
N GLY A 256 6.06 19.98 11.67
CA GLY A 256 6.79 19.73 10.42
C GLY A 256 6.90 18.24 10.09
N LEU A 257 6.96 17.92 8.79
CA LEU A 257 7.26 16.59 8.28
C LEU A 257 8.65 16.12 8.76
N LYS A 258 8.73 14.90 9.30
CA LYS A 258 9.99 14.22 9.64
C LYS A 258 10.14 12.94 8.85
N ARG A 259 11.36 12.60 8.48
CA ARG A 259 11.70 11.32 7.83
C ARG A 259 12.98 10.75 8.38
N ASP A 260 13.07 9.43 8.31
CA ASP A 260 14.27 8.67 8.65
C ASP A 260 14.57 7.66 7.54
N LEU A 261 14.84 8.19 6.34
CA LEU A 261 15.12 7.36 5.16
C LEU A 261 16.42 6.58 5.36
N GLY A 262 16.42 5.31 4.99
CA GLY A 262 17.61 4.48 4.94
C GLY A 262 17.37 3.16 4.22
N GLY A 263 18.45 2.55 3.71
CA GLY A 263 18.33 1.33 2.90
C GLY A 263 17.97 0.07 3.68
N ALA A 264 18.16 0.04 5.00
CA ALA A 264 18.03 -1.19 5.80
C ALA A 264 16.64 -1.84 5.69
N MET A 265 15.58 -1.04 5.76
CA MET A 265 14.20 -1.52 5.68
C MET A 265 13.82 -1.92 4.25
N ASN A 266 14.13 -1.08 3.27
CA ASN A 266 13.82 -1.38 1.88
C ASN A 266 14.57 -2.63 1.39
N MET A 267 15.87 -2.76 1.65
CA MET A 267 16.67 -3.94 1.29
C MET A 267 16.12 -5.24 1.90
N ARG A 268 15.62 -5.19 3.14
CA ARG A 268 15.08 -6.38 3.81
C ARG A 268 13.71 -6.79 3.28
N TYR A 269 12.83 -5.82 3.07
CA TYR A 269 11.40 -6.08 2.88
C TYR A 269 10.88 -5.86 1.46
N ALA A 270 11.60 -5.12 0.61
CA ALA A 270 11.06 -4.67 -0.68
C ALA A 270 12.09 -4.71 -1.84
N ASN A 271 13.05 -5.64 -1.77
CA ASN A 271 13.98 -5.93 -2.87
C ASN A 271 13.34 -6.74 -4.01
N TYR A 272 14.10 -6.96 -5.10
CA TYR A 272 13.64 -7.71 -6.28
C TYR A 272 13.17 -9.13 -5.96
N THR A 273 13.84 -9.83 -5.04
CA THR A 273 13.42 -11.16 -4.59
C THR A 273 12.03 -11.12 -3.94
N THR A 274 11.71 -10.06 -3.19
CA THR A 274 10.40 -9.91 -2.57
C THR A 274 9.32 -9.59 -3.60
N VAL A 275 9.61 -8.74 -4.58
CA VAL A 275 8.70 -8.48 -5.70
C VAL A 275 8.40 -9.77 -6.47
N LEU A 276 9.43 -10.55 -6.84
CA LEU A 276 9.23 -11.83 -7.53
C LEU A 276 8.41 -12.80 -6.68
N ARG A 277 8.67 -12.86 -5.35
CA ARG A 277 7.88 -13.67 -4.41
C ARG A 277 6.41 -13.26 -4.40
N LEU A 278 6.09 -11.97 -4.36
CA LEU A 278 4.70 -11.49 -4.43
C LEU A 278 3.98 -11.97 -5.69
N LEU A 279 4.60 -11.75 -6.85
CA LEU A 279 4.01 -12.06 -8.15
C LEU A 279 3.84 -13.57 -8.41
N THR A 280 4.52 -14.41 -7.64
CA THR A 280 4.49 -15.87 -7.77
C THR A 280 3.63 -16.57 -6.71
N GLN A 281 2.95 -15.83 -5.83
CA GLN A 281 2.06 -16.45 -4.86
C GLN A 281 0.88 -17.18 -5.55
N PRO A 282 0.47 -18.35 -5.05
CA PRO A 282 -0.55 -19.18 -5.69
C PRO A 282 -1.96 -18.56 -5.59
N ASP A 283 -2.29 -18.02 -4.43
CA ASP A 283 -3.61 -17.49 -4.06
C ASP A 283 -3.50 -16.18 -3.26
N VAL A 284 -4.64 -15.56 -2.98
CA VAL A 284 -4.72 -14.24 -2.34
C VAL A 284 -4.32 -14.28 -0.85
N ASP A 285 -4.54 -15.40 -0.16
CA ASP A 285 -4.16 -15.56 1.25
C ASP A 285 -2.62 -15.59 1.38
N ALA A 286 -1.95 -16.34 0.51
CA ALA A 286 -0.50 -16.37 0.41
C ALA A 286 0.08 -15.02 -0.04
N PHE A 287 -0.56 -14.34 -1.00
CA PHE A 287 -0.19 -12.98 -1.43
C PHE A 287 -0.22 -11.99 -0.26
N ARG A 288 -1.30 -11.99 0.52
CA ARG A 288 -1.51 -11.08 1.66
C ARG A 288 -0.45 -11.23 2.75
N ILE A 289 -0.09 -12.47 3.08
CA ILE A 289 0.96 -12.75 4.07
C ILE A 289 2.30 -12.16 3.64
N VAL A 290 2.66 -12.24 2.35
CA VAL A 290 3.89 -11.62 1.84
C VAL A 290 3.76 -10.10 1.77
N SER A 291 2.59 -9.60 1.40
CA SER A 291 2.29 -8.18 1.13
C SER A 291 2.27 -7.32 2.40
N GLU A 292 1.49 -7.72 3.40
CA GLU A 292 1.31 -6.97 4.67
C GLU A 292 2.19 -7.51 5.81
N GLY A 293 2.83 -8.66 5.58
CA GLY A 293 3.57 -9.38 6.61
C GLY A 293 2.69 -10.30 7.44
N VAL A 294 3.29 -10.95 8.43
CA VAL A 294 2.62 -11.77 9.46
C VAL A 294 2.53 -10.94 10.73
N PRO A 295 1.33 -10.70 11.30
CA PRO A 295 1.18 -9.77 12.39
C PRO A 295 1.91 -10.37 13.59
N TYR A 296 2.51 -9.51 14.41
CA TYR A 296 3.19 -9.91 15.65
C TYR A 296 4.48 -10.71 15.41
N THR A 297 5.02 -10.63 14.20
CA THR A 297 6.37 -11.11 13.89
C THR A 297 7.17 -9.97 13.26
N PRO A 298 8.52 -10.07 13.25
CA PRO A 298 9.36 -9.12 12.51
C PRO A 298 9.13 -9.10 10.99
N GLU A 299 8.33 -10.03 10.45
CA GLU A 299 8.04 -10.08 9.01
C GLU A 299 6.86 -9.15 8.69
N ILE A 300 7.15 -7.89 8.40
CA ILE A 300 6.16 -6.81 8.17
C ILE A 300 5.82 -6.56 6.68
N GLY A 301 6.36 -7.39 5.78
CA GLY A 301 6.15 -7.28 4.33
C GLY A 301 6.68 -5.97 3.71
N PRO A 302 6.60 -5.82 2.37
CA PRO A 302 6.93 -4.56 1.71
C PRO A 302 5.97 -3.43 2.06
N HIS A 303 4.73 -3.72 2.47
CA HIS A 303 3.82 -2.69 2.97
C HIS A 303 4.39 -1.99 4.22
N GLY A 304 4.60 -2.73 5.30
CA GLY A 304 5.17 -2.17 6.53
C GLY A 304 6.61 -1.69 6.30
N GLY A 305 7.43 -2.50 5.64
CA GLY A 305 8.84 -2.19 5.42
C GLY A 305 9.09 -0.87 4.69
N ILE A 306 8.21 -0.49 3.77
CA ILE A 306 8.34 0.79 3.05
C ILE A 306 7.78 1.97 3.85
N HIS A 307 6.72 1.80 4.63
CA HIS A 307 6.32 2.82 5.63
C HIS A 307 7.47 3.14 6.59
N TYR A 308 8.15 2.12 7.12
CA TYR A 308 9.31 2.33 7.99
C TYR A 308 10.62 2.64 7.24
N THR A 309 10.63 2.53 5.90
CA THR A 309 11.69 3.14 5.09
C THR A 309 11.53 4.65 5.07
N MET A 310 10.30 5.17 4.96
CA MET A 310 10.05 6.62 5.10
C MET A 310 10.32 7.06 6.55
N GLY A 311 9.84 6.27 7.51
CA GLY A 311 10.05 6.49 8.93
C GLY A 311 9.50 7.85 9.39
N GLY A 312 10.05 8.36 10.49
CA GLY A 312 9.70 9.68 10.99
C GLY A 312 8.20 9.86 11.26
N ASP A 313 7.70 11.05 10.93
CA ASP A 313 6.34 11.51 11.28
C ASP A 313 5.75 12.29 10.10
N PRO A 314 4.67 11.80 9.46
CA PRO A 314 3.84 10.67 9.90
C PRO A 314 4.17 9.34 9.21
N GLY A 315 5.24 9.25 8.40
CA GLY A 315 5.51 8.07 7.55
C GLY A 315 5.61 6.74 8.31
N GLY A 316 6.12 6.76 9.54
CA GLY A 316 6.21 5.58 10.42
C GLY A 316 4.97 5.32 11.29
N ASP A 317 3.94 6.18 11.28
CA ASP A 317 2.73 5.99 12.08
C ASP A 317 1.64 5.30 11.22
N LEU A 318 1.23 4.11 11.66
CA LEU A 318 0.29 3.24 10.94
C LEU A 318 -1.02 3.93 10.56
N PHE A 319 -1.49 4.90 11.35
CA PHE A 319 -2.77 5.55 11.15
C PHE A 319 -2.64 6.82 10.32
N THR A 320 -1.56 7.56 10.50
CA THR A 320 -1.36 8.88 9.89
C THR A 320 -0.41 8.87 8.70
N SER A 321 0.12 7.71 8.29
CA SER A 321 1.04 7.56 7.16
C SER A 321 0.62 8.24 5.85
N PRO A 322 -0.68 8.37 5.46
CA PRO A 322 -1.06 9.17 4.29
C PRO A 322 -0.70 10.66 4.37
N GLY A 323 -0.38 11.13 5.57
CA GLY A 323 0.14 12.47 5.82
C GLY A 323 1.54 12.71 5.21
N ASP A 324 2.30 11.65 4.90
CA ASP A 324 3.53 11.78 4.11
C ASP A 324 3.16 11.72 2.60
N PRO A 325 3.54 12.72 1.78
CA PRO A 325 3.27 12.71 0.33
C PRO A 325 3.77 11.46 -0.41
N ALA A 326 4.75 10.73 0.13
CA ALA A 326 5.28 9.51 -0.46
C ALA A 326 4.41 8.26 -0.22
N PHE A 327 3.43 8.32 0.69
CA PHE A 327 2.41 7.27 0.87
C PHE A 327 1.77 6.88 -0.47
N TRP A 328 1.41 7.89 -1.27
CA TRP A 328 0.64 7.71 -2.50
C TRP A 328 1.43 6.97 -3.59
N VAL A 329 2.73 7.22 -3.69
CA VAL A 329 3.59 6.50 -4.65
C VAL A 329 3.94 5.09 -4.13
N HIS A 330 4.05 4.90 -2.81
CA HIS A 330 4.19 3.57 -2.21
C HIS A 330 2.94 2.70 -2.46
N HIS A 331 1.74 3.20 -2.16
CA HIS A 331 0.50 2.45 -2.34
C HIS A 331 0.10 2.27 -3.80
N SER A 332 0.55 3.16 -4.71
CA SER A 332 0.46 2.90 -6.16
C SER A 332 1.32 1.70 -6.58
N GLN A 333 2.50 1.49 -5.97
CA GLN A 333 3.29 0.28 -6.19
C GLN A 333 2.65 -0.95 -5.52
N MET A 334 2.03 -0.82 -4.35
CA MET A 334 1.24 -1.91 -3.74
C MET A 334 0.12 -2.36 -4.69
N ASP A 335 -0.61 -1.41 -5.26
CA ASP A 335 -1.65 -1.69 -6.26
C ASP A 335 -1.07 -2.30 -7.55
N ARG A 336 0.10 -1.82 -8.01
CA ARG A 336 0.82 -2.43 -9.14
C ARG A 336 1.10 -3.91 -8.90
N MET A 337 1.64 -4.27 -7.72
CA MET A 337 1.94 -5.66 -7.39
C MET A 337 0.69 -6.54 -7.42
N TRP A 338 -0.42 -6.05 -6.87
CA TRP A 338 -1.68 -6.77 -6.88
C TRP A 338 -2.27 -6.89 -8.30
N ALA A 339 -2.32 -5.79 -9.05
CA ALA A 339 -2.85 -5.76 -10.42
C ALA A 339 -2.08 -6.70 -11.37
N VAL A 340 -0.75 -6.69 -11.29
CA VAL A 340 0.12 -7.60 -12.05
C VAL A 340 -0.12 -9.05 -11.63
N TRP A 341 -0.16 -9.34 -10.33
CA TRP A 341 -0.46 -10.68 -9.83
C TRP A 341 -1.83 -11.18 -10.31
N GLN A 342 -2.87 -10.34 -10.30
CA GLN A 342 -4.19 -10.70 -10.83
C GLN A 342 -4.12 -11.03 -12.33
N ALA A 343 -3.46 -10.18 -13.13
CA ALA A 343 -3.30 -10.38 -14.57
C ALA A 343 -2.49 -11.65 -14.93
N LEU A 344 -1.53 -12.03 -14.10
CA LEU A 344 -0.71 -13.23 -14.29
C LEU A 344 -1.47 -14.55 -14.08
N GLY A 345 -2.56 -14.59 -13.31
CA GLY A 345 -3.26 -15.83 -13.00
C GLY A 345 -2.36 -16.93 -12.40
N SER A 346 -2.87 -18.15 -12.24
CA SER A 346 -2.13 -19.29 -11.63
C SER A 346 -1.00 -19.90 -12.48
N GLY A 347 -0.51 -19.22 -13.52
CA GLY A 347 0.53 -19.77 -14.42
C GLY A 347 0.08 -20.89 -15.36
N SER A 348 -1.07 -21.55 -15.11
CA SER A 348 -1.65 -22.64 -15.93
C SER A 348 -2.19 -22.16 -17.30
N GLY A 349 -2.35 -20.85 -17.49
CA GLY A 349 -2.97 -20.28 -18.68
C GLY A 349 -4.49 -20.48 -18.75
N ALA A 350 -5.10 -21.10 -17.74
CA ALA A 350 -6.55 -21.26 -17.67
C ALA A 350 -7.24 -19.91 -17.40
N THR A 351 -8.25 -19.59 -18.21
CA THR A 351 -9.06 -18.36 -18.07
C THR A 351 -9.83 -18.33 -16.76
N THR A 352 -10.18 -19.49 -16.20
CA THR A 352 -10.87 -19.66 -14.91
C THR A 352 -10.05 -19.13 -13.75
N ASP A 353 -8.75 -19.40 -13.74
CA ASP A 353 -7.87 -19.09 -12.61
C ASP A 353 -7.57 -17.59 -12.55
N LYS A 354 -7.54 -16.93 -13.73
CA LYS A 354 -7.49 -15.47 -13.83
C LYS A 354 -8.78 -14.86 -13.26
N GLN A 355 -9.94 -15.32 -13.71
CA GLN A 355 -11.23 -14.81 -13.22
C GLN A 355 -11.39 -15.01 -11.71
N GLN A 356 -10.82 -16.08 -11.16
CA GLN A 356 -10.73 -16.30 -9.73
C GLN A 356 -9.96 -15.17 -9.03
N ARG A 357 -8.78 -14.73 -9.51
CA ARG A 357 -8.01 -13.64 -8.86
C ARG A 357 -8.72 -12.27 -8.84
N TYR A 358 -9.73 -12.06 -9.68
CA TYR A 358 -10.56 -10.84 -9.67
C TYR A 358 -11.82 -10.94 -8.79
N THR A 359 -12.09 -12.11 -8.20
CA THR A 359 -13.31 -12.33 -7.39
C THR A 359 -13.04 -13.00 -6.05
N ASP A 360 -11.88 -13.64 -5.90
CA ASP A 360 -11.45 -14.36 -4.71
C ASP A 360 -10.91 -13.38 -3.66
N LEU A 361 -11.55 -13.38 -2.49
CA LEU A 361 -11.13 -12.63 -1.31
C LEU A 361 -10.49 -13.54 -0.25
N GLY A 362 -10.22 -14.81 -0.56
CA GLY A 362 -9.56 -15.76 0.32
C GLY A 362 -10.47 -16.31 1.41
N ALA A 363 -9.88 -17.16 2.26
CA ALA A 363 -10.52 -17.71 3.44
C ALA A 363 -9.59 -17.76 4.67
N GLY A 364 -8.38 -17.21 4.55
CA GLY A 364 -7.42 -17.08 5.65
C GLY A 364 -7.82 -16.02 6.68
N SER A 365 -6.98 -15.82 7.69
CA SER A 365 -7.24 -14.84 8.75
C SER A 365 -7.43 -13.42 8.23
N TYR A 366 -6.77 -13.05 7.12
CA TYR A 366 -6.91 -11.73 6.51
C TYR A 366 -8.04 -11.67 5.48
N ALA A 367 -8.82 -12.73 5.29
CA ALA A 367 -10.02 -12.66 4.45
C ALA A 367 -11.22 -12.03 5.18
N HIS A 368 -11.07 -11.77 6.48
CA HIS A 368 -12.12 -11.24 7.35
C HIS A 368 -12.20 -9.70 7.34
N GLN A 369 -13.28 -9.15 7.90
CA GLN A 369 -13.53 -7.70 7.94
C GLN A 369 -12.75 -6.95 9.03
N THR A 370 -12.11 -7.68 9.95
CA THR A 370 -11.35 -7.14 11.08
C THR A 370 -9.88 -7.54 11.00
N TRP A 371 -9.00 -6.71 11.57
CA TRP A 371 -7.56 -6.94 11.65
C TRP A 371 -7.21 -8.36 12.08
N GLY A 372 -6.65 -9.17 11.17
CA GLY A 372 -6.25 -10.54 11.45
C GLY A 372 -7.38 -11.42 12.02
N ASN A 373 -8.64 -11.08 11.74
CA ASN A 373 -9.84 -11.66 12.35
C ASN A 373 -9.93 -11.46 13.88
N GLN A 374 -9.48 -10.30 14.38
CA GLN A 374 -9.51 -9.92 15.79
C GLN A 374 -10.21 -8.57 16.01
N PRO A 375 -11.40 -8.54 16.64
CA PRO A 375 -12.20 -9.70 17.05
C PRO A 375 -12.73 -10.50 15.84
N PRO A 376 -13.21 -11.74 16.01
CA PRO A 376 -13.76 -12.52 14.91
C PRO A 376 -14.88 -11.78 14.17
N SER A 377 -14.84 -11.78 12.84
CA SER A 377 -15.84 -11.15 11.97
C SER A 377 -16.22 -12.08 10.81
N PRO A 378 -17.27 -11.78 10.04
CA PRO A 378 -17.53 -12.47 8.78
C PRO A 378 -16.37 -12.33 7.79
N LEU A 379 -16.32 -13.24 6.81
CA LEU A 379 -15.46 -13.06 5.64
C LEU A 379 -15.92 -11.81 4.87
N ALA A 380 -14.97 -11.09 4.30
CA ALA A 380 -15.25 -10.00 3.39
C ALA A 380 -15.94 -10.52 2.13
N SER A 381 -16.83 -9.71 1.56
CA SER A 381 -17.62 -10.03 0.38
C SER A 381 -17.41 -8.98 -0.70
N LEU A 382 -17.54 -9.36 -1.97
CA LEU A 382 -17.52 -8.40 -3.09
C LEU A 382 -18.61 -7.33 -2.98
N GLY A 383 -19.68 -7.60 -2.22
CA GLY A 383 -20.74 -6.63 -1.93
C GLY A 383 -20.44 -5.65 -0.80
N ASP A 384 -19.37 -5.88 -0.02
CA ASP A 384 -19.03 -5.01 1.10
C ASP A 384 -18.63 -3.61 0.61
N ALA A 385 -19.03 -2.60 1.38
CA ALA A 385 -18.78 -1.21 1.05
C ALA A 385 -17.32 -0.82 1.34
N ILE A 386 -16.73 -0.06 0.43
CA ILE A 386 -15.51 0.73 0.65
C ILE A 386 -15.97 2.16 0.93
N ASP A 387 -15.98 2.53 2.20
CA ASP A 387 -16.38 3.87 2.63
C ASP A 387 -15.19 4.83 2.60
N MET A 388 -15.35 5.98 1.94
CA MET A 388 -14.32 7.02 1.85
C MET A 388 -14.63 8.23 2.75
N GLY A 389 -15.63 8.12 3.63
CA GLY A 389 -16.05 9.17 4.55
C GLY A 389 -16.30 10.49 3.81
N TYR A 390 -15.57 11.54 4.20
CA TYR A 390 -15.65 12.86 3.57
C TYR A 390 -14.56 13.09 2.51
N ALA A 391 -13.65 12.14 2.31
CA ALA A 391 -12.54 12.28 1.40
C ALA A 391 -12.99 12.19 -0.07
N ALA A 392 -13.87 11.25 -0.39
CA ALA A 392 -14.29 10.91 -1.74
C ALA A 392 -15.60 10.09 -1.76
N PRO A 393 -16.18 9.79 -2.95
CA PRO A 393 -17.30 8.86 -3.07
C PRO A 393 -16.94 7.41 -2.66
N SER A 394 -17.86 6.75 -1.98
CA SER A 394 -17.77 5.33 -1.59
C SER A 394 -18.13 4.39 -2.74
N THR A 395 -17.67 3.14 -2.68
CA THR A 395 -17.93 2.10 -3.69
C THR A 395 -18.09 0.73 -3.02
N THR A 396 -18.07 -0.37 -3.76
CA THR A 396 -18.01 -1.74 -3.22
C THR A 396 -16.71 -2.43 -3.60
N ILE A 397 -16.32 -3.46 -2.85
CA ILE A 397 -15.13 -4.28 -3.15
C ILE A 397 -15.16 -4.78 -4.60
N GLY A 398 -16.28 -5.35 -5.04
CA GLY A 398 -16.45 -5.91 -6.38
C GLY A 398 -16.19 -4.92 -7.52
N ASN A 399 -16.53 -3.64 -7.31
CA ASN A 399 -16.35 -2.60 -8.33
C ASN A 399 -14.88 -2.22 -8.55
N VAL A 400 -13.96 -2.58 -7.64
CA VAL A 400 -12.55 -2.18 -7.73
C VAL A 400 -11.60 -3.37 -7.83
N MET A 401 -12.13 -4.60 -7.94
CA MET A 401 -11.27 -5.78 -8.06
C MET A 401 -10.43 -5.80 -9.34
N SER A 402 -10.87 -5.13 -10.42
CA SER A 402 -10.13 -5.01 -11.67
C SER A 402 -9.81 -3.54 -11.97
N THR A 403 -8.59 -3.25 -12.42
CA THR A 403 -8.18 -1.90 -12.83
C THR A 403 -8.77 -1.45 -14.17
N THR A 404 -9.52 -2.32 -14.85
CA THR A 404 -10.13 -2.07 -16.17
C THR A 404 -11.64 -2.26 -16.21
N GLU A 405 -12.26 -2.48 -15.04
CA GLU A 405 -13.72 -2.62 -14.87
C GLU A 405 -14.23 -1.67 -13.78
N GLY A 406 -15.54 -1.63 -13.54
CA GLY A 406 -16.14 -0.83 -12.44
C GLY A 406 -15.95 0.69 -12.53
N GLY A 407 -15.60 1.20 -13.71
CA GLY A 407 -15.27 2.62 -13.95
C GLY A 407 -13.77 2.93 -13.88
N LEU A 408 -12.93 1.93 -13.59
CA LEU A 408 -11.48 2.04 -13.70
C LEU A 408 -11.03 1.75 -15.14
N CYS A 409 -9.94 2.38 -15.58
CA CYS A 409 -9.31 2.10 -16.86
C CYS A 409 -7.82 2.46 -16.86
N TYR A 410 -7.06 1.76 -16.03
CA TYR A 410 -5.61 1.91 -15.96
C TYR A 410 -4.88 0.58 -15.77
N PHE A 411 -3.58 0.58 -16.03
CA PHE A 411 -2.64 -0.46 -15.65
C PHE A 411 -1.26 0.17 -15.42
N TYR A 412 -0.19 -0.63 -15.37
CA TYR A 412 1.15 -0.18 -14.99
C TYR A 412 2.17 -0.54 -16.06
N LEU A 413 3.10 0.38 -16.35
CA LEU A 413 4.27 0.11 -17.19
C LEU A 413 5.49 -0.14 -16.32
#